data_AF-K1TNE4-F1
#
_entry.id   AF-K1TNE4-F1
#
_cell.length_a   1.000
_cell.length_b   1.000
_cell.length_c   1.000
_cell.angle_alpha   90.00
_cell.angle_beta   90.00
_cell.angle_gamma   90.00
#
_symmetry.space_group_name_H-M   'P 1'
#
loop_
_entity.id
_entity.type
_entity.pdbx_description
1 polymer ?
#
loop_
_entity_poly.entity_id
_entity_poly.type
_entity_poly.pdbx_seq_one_letter_code
_entity_poly.pdbx_strand_id
1 'polypeptide(L)'
;MFEAVGAYTANKITAEELAEFENKACPSCGSCSGMYTANSMNCLTEAIGMGLQGNGTIPAVYSDRIKLAKHAGMKVMELLEKDIRPRDILTEKAFMNALTVDMALGCSTNTMLHLPAIAKEAGVKLNLDIANEISKKLLTFVTLLLQVTHIWRISTKQAVFMP
;
A
#
# COMPACT_ATOMS: atom_id res chain seq x y z
N MET A 1 7.81 13.08 -11.18
CA MET A 1 9.20 13.55 -10.98
C MET A 1 10.23 12.72 -11.72
N PHE A 2 10.40 11.42 -11.44
CA PHE A 2 11.43 10.60 -12.13
C PHE A 2 11.32 10.63 -13.66
N GLU A 3 10.10 10.49 -14.20
CA GLU A 3 9.87 10.60 -15.65
C GLU A 3 10.10 12.01 -16.19
N ALA A 4 9.80 13.06 -15.40
CA ALA A 4 10.05 14.44 -15.80
C ALA A 4 11.56 14.73 -15.91
N VAL A 5 12.37 14.25 -14.96
CA VAL A 5 13.84 14.34 -15.04
C VAL A 5 14.36 13.57 -16.27
N GLY A 6 13.80 12.39 -16.55
CA GLY A 6 14.12 11.63 -17.77
C GLY A 6 13.74 12.37 -19.06
N ALA A 7 12.60 13.06 -19.08
CA ALA A 7 12.17 13.86 -20.21
C ALA A 7 13.06 15.10 -20.42
N TYR A 8 13.47 15.77 -19.33
CA TYR A 8 14.35 16.92 -19.38
C TYR A 8 15.74 16.54 -19.92
N THR A 9 16.33 15.47 -19.40
CA THR A 9 17.62 14.96 -19.90
C THR A 9 17.55 14.50 -21.36
N ALA A 10 16.38 14.07 -21.83
CA ALA A 10 16.12 13.76 -23.24
C ALA A 10 15.76 14.98 -24.10
N ASN A 11 15.86 16.21 -23.57
CA ASN A 11 15.48 17.47 -24.23
C ASN A 11 14.01 17.50 -24.71
N LYS A 12 13.11 16.79 -24.03
CA LYS A 12 11.67 16.73 -24.36
C LYS A 12 10.83 17.76 -23.61
N ILE A 13 11.34 18.29 -22.50
CA ILE A 13 10.73 19.36 -21.72
C ILE A 13 11.80 20.41 -21.36
N THR A 14 11.38 21.63 -21.06
CA THR A 14 12.28 22.71 -20.63
C THR A 14 12.57 22.65 -19.12
N ALA A 15 13.51 23.47 -18.66
CA ALA A 15 13.81 23.58 -17.24
C ALA A 15 12.64 24.20 -16.45
N GLU A 16 11.92 25.12 -17.06
CA GLU A 16 10.72 25.75 -16.50
C GLU A 16 9.60 24.72 -16.32
N GLU A 17 9.37 23.85 -17.31
CA GLU A 17 8.39 22.76 -17.21
C GLU A 17 8.78 21.74 -16.13
N LEU A 18 10.08 21.41 -16.02
CA LEU A 18 10.56 20.54 -14.94
C LEU A 18 10.31 21.15 -13.55
N ALA A 19 10.59 22.44 -13.38
CA ALA A 19 10.34 23.17 -12.14
C ALA A 19 8.83 23.23 -11.81
N GLU A 20 7.96 23.32 -12.82
CA GLU A 20 6.52 23.23 -12.61
C GLU A 20 6.10 21.85 -12.06
N PHE A 21 6.65 20.76 -12.60
CA PHE A 21 6.39 19.42 -12.06
C PHE A 21 6.88 19.27 -10.63
N GLU A 22 8.07 19.79 -10.30
CA GLU A 22 8.62 19.77 -8.95
C GLU A 22 7.69 20.45 -7.94
N ASN A 23 7.27 21.68 -8.25
CA ASN A 23 6.40 22.47 -7.39
C ASN A 23 5.00 21.85 -7.19
N LYS A 24 4.58 20.93 -8.06
CA LYS A 24 3.25 20.28 -8.00
C LYS A 24 3.28 18.82 -7.54
N ALA A 25 4.46 18.19 -7.45
CA ALA A 25 4.58 16.76 -7.18
C ALA A 25 4.13 16.35 -5.77
N CYS A 26 4.34 17.21 -4.78
CA CYS A 26 4.08 16.93 -3.36
C CYS A 26 3.22 18.04 -2.74
N PRO A 27 1.92 18.14 -3.09
CA PRO A 27 1.07 19.26 -2.69
C PRO A 27 0.65 19.26 -1.21
N SER A 28 0.87 18.15 -0.50
CA SER A 28 0.49 18.00 0.91
C SER A 28 1.45 17.08 1.66
N CYS A 29 1.25 16.97 2.98
CA CYS A 29 1.91 15.92 3.77
C CYS A 29 1.32 14.53 3.44
N GLY A 30 2.10 13.48 3.70
CA GLY A 30 1.72 12.09 3.49
C GLY A 30 2.84 11.25 2.87
N SER A 31 2.59 9.94 2.75
CA SER A 31 3.44 9.03 1.97
C SER A 31 3.22 9.21 0.47
N CYS A 32 4.06 8.57 -0.35
CA CYS A 32 3.85 8.47 -1.79
C CYS A 32 2.43 7.95 -2.08
N SER A 33 1.74 8.53 -3.07
CA SER A 33 0.34 8.22 -3.37
C SER A 33 0.11 6.87 -4.06
N GLY A 34 1.12 6.31 -4.73
CA GLY A 34 1.04 4.99 -5.37
C GLY A 34 1.16 3.83 -4.38
N MET A 35 0.88 2.60 -4.84
CA MET A 35 1.09 1.36 -4.08
C MET A 35 2.59 0.98 -3.93
N TYR A 36 3.39 1.92 -3.46
CA TYR A 36 4.78 1.70 -3.08
C TYR A 36 4.87 1.11 -1.67
N THR A 37 6.08 0.92 -1.15
CA THR A 37 6.32 0.27 0.15
C THR A 37 5.49 0.88 1.28
N ALA A 38 5.39 2.21 1.37
CA ALA A 38 4.66 2.87 2.47
C ALA A 38 3.17 2.51 2.49
N ASN A 39 2.48 2.64 1.36
CA ASN A 39 1.05 2.30 1.27
C ASN A 39 0.83 0.80 1.35
N SER A 40 1.73 0.00 0.75
CA SER A 40 1.70 -1.46 0.86
C SER A 40 1.76 -1.90 2.33
N MET A 41 2.75 -1.43 3.08
CA MET A 41 2.90 -1.78 4.50
C MET A 41 1.75 -1.26 5.37
N ASN A 42 1.18 -0.10 5.06
CA ASN A 42 -0.01 0.40 5.78
C ASN A 42 -1.24 -0.50 5.55
N CYS A 43 -1.50 -0.92 4.31
CA CYS A 43 -2.55 -1.87 3.98
C CYS A 43 -2.30 -3.24 4.64
N LEU A 44 -1.05 -3.73 4.61
CA LEU A 44 -0.67 -4.98 5.25
C LEU A 44 -0.76 -4.94 6.77
N THR A 45 -0.52 -3.78 7.38
CA THR A 45 -0.71 -3.59 8.83
C THR A 45 -2.17 -3.80 9.23
N GLU A 46 -3.11 -3.34 8.40
CA GLU A 46 -4.54 -3.63 8.58
C GLU A 46 -4.83 -5.12 8.32
N ALA A 47 -4.33 -5.69 7.22
CA ALA A 47 -4.58 -7.09 6.84
C ALA A 47 -4.04 -8.12 7.86
N ILE A 48 -2.91 -7.82 8.49
CA ILE A 48 -2.31 -8.67 9.52
C ILE A 48 -2.96 -8.47 10.91
N GLY A 49 -3.90 -7.53 11.04
CA GLY A 49 -4.67 -7.28 12.26
C GLY A 49 -4.01 -6.33 13.26
N MET A 50 -2.89 -5.69 12.90
CA MET A 50 -2.19 -4.74 13.77
C MET A 50 -2.64 -3.28 13.57
N GLY A 51 -3.35 -3.00 12.48
CA GLY A 51 -3.95 -1.71 12.17
C GLY A 51 -5.47 -1.75 12.27
N LEU A 52 -6.05 -0.67 12.76
CA LEU A 52 -7.50 -0.48 12.69
C LEU A 52 -7.95 -0.27 11.24
N GLN A 53 -9.20 -0.61 10.95
CA GLN A 53 -9.81 -0.39 9.64
C GLN A 53 -9.67 1.08 9.20
N GLY A 54 -9.22 1.28 7.97
CA GLY A 54 -8.96 2.61 7.41
C GLY A 54 -7.53 3.09 7.62
N ASN A 55 -6.68 2.33 8.33
CA ASN A 55 -5.27 2.65 8.48
C ASN A 55 -4.57 2.72 7.12
N GLY A 56 -4.89 1.79 6.23
CA GLY A 56 -4.32 1.71 4.88
C GLY A 56 -4.83 2.77 3.90
N THR A 57 -6.01 3.35 4.12
CA THR A 57 -6.76 4.05 3.06
C THR A 57 -7.06 5.52 3.34
N ILE A 58 -7.08 5.96 4.60
CA ILE A 58 -7.42 7.35 4.95
C ILE A 58 -6.26 8.30 4.58
N PRO A 59 -6.45 9.31 3.71
CA PRO A 59 -5.40 10.29 3.41
C PRO A 59 -4.92 11.06 4.65
N ALA A 60 -3.64 11.43 4.66
CA ALA A 60 -3.01 12.07 5.82
C ALA A 60 -3.68 13.38 6.25
N VAL A 61 -4.18 14.16 5.30
CA VAL A 61 -4.79 15.48 5.54
C VAL A 61 -6.26 15.40 5.97
N TYR A 62 -6.89 14.22 5.98
CA TYR A 62 -8.29 14.09 6.34
C TYR A 62 -8.45 14.05 7.86
N SER A 63 -9.48 14.73 8.38
CA SER A 63 -9.81 14.74 9.80
C SER A 63 -10.05 13.33 10.36
N ASP A 64 -10.45 12.39 9.53
CA ASP A 64 -10.63 10.98 9.91
C ASP A 64 -9.32 10.31 10.34
N ARG A 65 -8.15 10.78 9.89
CA ARG A 65 -6.85 10.29 10.35
C ARG A 65 -6.64 10.60 11.84
N ILE A 66 -7.07 11.79 12.29
CA ILE A 66 -7.02 12.19 13.71
C ILE A 66 -8.02 11.35 14.53
N LYS A 67 -9.21 11.11 14.00
CA LYS A 67 -10.21 10.23 14.64
C LYS A 67 -9.67 8.80 14.80
N LEU A 68 -9.04 8.26 13.75
CA LEU A 68 -8.42 6.94 13.78
C LEU A 68 -7.31 6.85 14.82
N ALA A 69 -6.45 7.87 14.92
CA ALA A 69 -5.39 7.92 15.92
C ALA A 69 -5.97 7.90 17.36
N LYS A 70 -7.05 8.65 17.60
CA LYS A 70 -7.76 8.61 18.89
C LYS A 70 -8.35 7.23 19.17
N HIS A 71 -9.00 6.62 18.18
CA HIS A 71 -9.57 5.27 18.31
C HIS A 71 -8.50 4.20 18.56
N ALA A 72 -7.31 4.33 17.95
CA ALA A 72 -6.18 3.45 18.22
C ALA A 72 -5.73 3.54 19.69
N GLY A 73 -5.67 4.76 20.24
CA GLY A 73 -5.39 4.98 21.67
C GLY A 73 -6.45 4.37 22.59
N MET A 74 -7.73 4.41 22.22
CA MET A 74 -8.78 3.73 22.98
C MET A 74 -8.65 2.21 22.86
N LYS A 75 -8.41 1.70 21.66
CA LYS A 75 -8.31 0.26 21.40
C LYS A 75 -7.14 -0.38 22.15
N VAL A 76 -5.98 0.27 22.21
CA VAL A 76 -4.82 -0.30 22.91
C VAL A 76 -5.09 -0.46 24.41
N MET A 77 -5.88 0.42 25.02
CA MET A 77 -6.28 0.27 26.43
C MET A 77 -7.22 -0.93 26.63
N GLU A 78 -8.14 -1.19 25.70
CA GLU A 78 -8.98 -2.40 25.74
C GLU A 78 -8.14 -3.69 25.57
N LEU A 79 -7.11 -3.66 24.71
CA LEU A 79 -6.21 -4.80 24.52
C LEU A 79 -5.38 -5.06 25.78
N LEU A 80 -4.92 -3.98 26.43
CA LEU A 80 -4.19 -4.06 27.70
C LEU A 80 -5.06 -4.67 28.81
N GLU A 81 -6.32 -4.22 28.95
CA GLU A 81 -7.26 -4.76 29.93
C GLU A 81 -7.52 -6.26 29.72
N LYS A 82 -7.54 -6.72 28.46
CA LYS A 82 -7.77 -8.12 28.09
C LYS A 82 -6.51 -8.97 28.02
N ASP A 83 -5.34 -8.40 28.33
CA ASP A 83 -4.01 -9.03 28.14
C ASP A 83 -3.81 -9.62 26.73
N ILE A 84 -4.31 -8.93 25.70
CA ILE A 84 -4.10 -9.32 24.29
C ILE A 84 -2.78 -8.73 23.81
N ARG A 85 -1.86 -9.58 23.38
CA ARG A 85 -0.50 -9.24 22.99
C ARG A 85 -0.34 -9.36 21.47
N PRO A 86 0.67 -8.71 20.87
CA PRO A 86 0.92 -8.81 19.43
C PRO A 86 1.04 -10.26 18.93
N ARG A 87 1.63 -11.17 19.71
CA ARG A 87 1.75 -12.60 19.32
C ARG A 87 0.42 -13.36 19.31
N ASP A 88 -0.60 -12.86 20.00
CA ASP A 88 -1.95 -13.44 19.95
C ASP A 88 -2.66 -13.07 18.64
N ILE A 89 -2.26 -11.95 18.02
CA ILE A 89 -2.78 -11.46 16.74
C ILE A 89 -1.96 -12.00 15.56
N LEU A 90 -0.62 -11.94 15.68
CA LEU A 90 0.37 -12.30 14.64
C LEU A 90 0.53 -13.82 14.50
N THR A 91 -0.55 -14.49 14.14
CA THR A 91 -0.60 -15.93 13.88
C THR A 91 -0.23 -16.27 12.43
N GLU A 92 0.09 -17.52 12.14
CA GLU A 92 0.33 -17.99 10.76
C GLU A 92 -0.82 -17.60 9.82
N LYS A 93 -2.08 -17.71 10.27
CA LYS A 93 -3.26 -17.28 9.49
C LYS A 93 -3.25 -15.79 9.19
N ALA A 94 -2.82 -14.95 10.13
CA ALA A 94 -2.72 -13.50 9.91
C ALA A 94 -1.68 -13.18 8.82
N PHE A 95 -0.54 -13.87 8.82
CA PHE A 95 0.47 -13.72 7.77
C PHE A 95 -0.03 -14.23 6.40
N MET A 96 -0.79 -15.34 6.38
CA MET A 96 -1.40 -15.83 5.13
C MET A 96 -2.45 -14.86 4.57
N ASN A 97 -3.24 -14.22 5.44
CA ASN A 97 -4.16 -13.16 5.04
C ASN A 97 -3.40 -11.95 4.48
N ALA A 98 -2.34 -11.51 5.17
CA ALA A 98 -1.51 -10.41 4.73
C ALA A 98 -0.89 -10.68 3.35
N LEU A 99 -0.35 -11.89 3.11
CA LEU A 99 0.17 -12.28 1.79
C LEU A 99 -0.91 -12.35 0.72
N THR A 100 -2.10 -12.82 1.05
CA THR A 100 -3.23 -12.82 0.12
C THR A 100 -3.58 -11.39 -0.31
N VAL A 101 -3.63 -10.46 0.64
CA VAL A 101 -3.87 -9.04 0.37
C VAL A 101 -2.71 -8.42 -0.42
N ASP A 102 -1.46 -8.74 -0.07
CA ASP A 102 -0.26 -8.29 -0.79
C ASP A 102 -0.34 -8.57 -2.29
N MET A 103 -0.66 -9.83 -2.63
CA MET A 103 -0.78 -10.29 -4.02
C MET A 103 -2.02 -9.72 -4.72
N ALA A 104 -3.13 -9.57 -3.99
CA ALA A 104 -4.38 -9.02 -4.53
C ALA A 104 -4.28 -7.51 -4.82
N LEU A 105 -3.50 -6.76 -4.03
CA LEU A 105 -3.30 -5.32 -4.19
C LEU A 105 -2.14 -4.96 -5.12
N GLY A 106 -1.27 -5.92 -5.44
CA GLY A 106 -0.07 -5.62 -6.21
C GLY A 106 0.93 -4.76 -5.46
N CYS A 107 1.13 -5.08 -4.19
CA CYS A 107 2.03 -4.36 -3.30
C CYS A 107 3.49 -4.35 -3.80
N SER A 108 4.29 -3.45 -3.23
CA SER A 108 5.73 -3.36 -3.49
C SER A 108 6.44 -4.67 -3.16
N THR A 109 7.37 -5.11 -4.01
CA THR A 109 8.21 -6.29 -3.76
C THR A 109 8.98 -6.24 -2.42
N ASN A 110 9.20 -5.05 -1.85
CA ASN A 110 9.82 -4.88 -0.54
C ASN A 110 8.99 -5.50 0.60
N THR A 111 7.69 -5.74 0.42
CA THR A 111 6.87 -6.45 1.42
C THR A 111 7.36 -7.88 1.63
N MET A 112 8.01 -8.50 0.63
CA MET A 112 8.66 -9.81 0.76
C MET A 112 9.93 -9.77 1.62
N LEU A 113 10.43 -8.60 1.99
CA LEU A 113 11.48 -8.45 3.00
C LEU A 113 10.87 -8.19 4.38
N HIS A 114 9.88 -7.31 4.45
CA HIS A 114 9.28 -6.88 5.71
C HIS A 114 8.39 -7.95 6.35
N LEU A 115 7.51 -8.62 5.61
CA LEU A 115 6.62 -9.64 6.16
C LEU A 115 7.39 -10.83 6.77
N PRO A 116 8.40 -11.41 6.11
CA PRO A 116 9.19 -12.48 6.74
C PRO A 116 10.00 -12.02 7.95
N ALA A 117 10.48 -10.76 7.96
CA ALA A 117 11.15 -10.20 9.13
C ALA A 117 10.21 -10.09 10.34
N ILE A 118 8.98 -9.59 10.12
CA ILE A 118 7.94 -9.51 11.16
C ILE A 118 7.52 -10.92 11.61
N ALA A 119 7.36 -11.86 10.68
CA ALA A 119 7.02 -13.25 10.97
C ALA A 119 8.08 -13.91 11.87
N LYS A 120 9.37 -13.70 11.55
CA LYS A 120 10.48 -14.20 12.36
C LYS A 120 10.42 -13.67 13.79
N GLU A 121 10.13 -12.39 13.99
CA GLU A 121 10.01 -11.78 15.34
C GLU A 121 8.78 -12.31 16.11
N ALA A 122 7.69 -12.58 15.38
CA ALA A 122 6.48 -13.21 15.92
C ALA A 122 6.64 -14.71 16.19
N GLY A 123 7.74 -15.35 15.75
CA GLY A 123 7.95 -16.80 15.86
C GLY A 123 7.17 -17.62 14.83
N VAL A 124 6.68 -16.99 13.76
CA VAL A 124 5.96 -17.63 12.66
C VAL A 124 6.93 -17.93 11.52
N LYS A 125 6.88 -19.16 10.99
CA LYS A 125 7.68 -19.54 9.83
C LYS A 125 7.02 -19.03 8.56
N LEU A 126 7.60 -18.00 7.97
CA LEU A 126 7.24 -17.51 6.66
C LEU A 126 8.44 -17.56 5.71
N ASN A 127 8.33 -18.31 4.62
CA ASN A 127 9.37 -18.41 3.60
C ASN A 127 8.83 -17.98 2.22
N LEU A 128 9.75 -17.78 1.28
CA LEU A 128 9.42 -17.37 -0.09
C LEU A 128 8.63 -18.43 -0.84
N ASP A 129 8.82 -19.71 -0.53
CA ASP A 129 8.07 -20.80 -1.17
C ASP A 129 6.56 -20.68 -0.90
N ILE A 130 6.18 -20.32 0.34
CA ILE A 130 4.78 -20.06 0.71
C ILE A 130 4.23 -18.88 -0.11
N ALA A 131 5.00 -17.80 -0.25
CA ALA A 131 4.57 -16.64 -1.05
C ALA A 131 4.36 -17.03 -2.53
N ASN A 132 5.24 -17.84 -3.10
CA ASN A 132 5.13 -18.34 -4.47
C ASN A 132 3.87 -19.20 -4.68
N GLU A 133 3.54 -20.07 -3.72
CA GLU A 133 2.34 -20.91 -3.80
C GLU A 133 1.04 -20.11 -3.72
N ILE A 134 1.02 -19.01 -2.97
CA ILE A 134 -0.12 -18.08 -2.91
C ILE A 134 -0.24 -17.29 -4.21
N SER A 135 0.88 -16.77 -4.71
CA SER A 135 0.93 -16.00 -5.96
C SER A 135 0.37 -16.80 -7.15
N LYS A 136 0.69 -18.09 -7.26
CA LYS A 136 0.16 -18.98 -8.32
C LYS A 136 -1.37 -19.11 -8.31
N LYS A 137 -2.02 -18.90 -7.17
CA LYS A 137 -3.46 -19.13 -6.97
C LYS A 137 -4.29 -17.85 -7.10
N LEU A 138 -3.65 -16.68 -7.12
CA LEU A 138 -4.33 -15.40 -7.05
C LEU A 138 -4.01 -14.55 -8.28
N LEU A 139 -5.06 -13.95 -8.84
CA LEU A 139 -4.96 -12.87 -9.80
C LEU A 139 -4.91 -11.56 -9.03
N THR A 140 -4.09 -10.62 -9.49
CA THR A 140 -4.08 -9.28 -8.90
C THR A 140 -5.35 -8.52 -9.30
N PHE A 141 -6.06 -7.95 -8.32
CA PHE A 141 -7.39 -7.35 -8.50
C PHE A 141 -7.36 -5.82 -8.61
N VAL A 142 -6.33 -5.16 -8.05
CA VAL A 142 -6.33 -3.70 -7.92
C VAL A 142 -5.42 -3.04 -8.95
N THR A 143 -6.03 -2.31 -9.87
CA THR A 143 -5.34 -1.43 -10.83
C THR A 143 -5.06 -0.06 -10.20
N LEU A 144 -4.21 -0.01 -9.17
CA LEU A 144 -3.63 1.23 -8.68
C LEU A 144 -2.30 1.47 -9.40
N LEU A 145 -1.97 2.76 -9.61
CA LEU A 145 -0.92 3.38 -10.46
C LEU A 145 0.38 2.61 -10.79
N LEU A 146 0.76 1.56 -10.07
CA LEU A 146 1.94 0.74 -10.34
C LEU A 146 1.70 -0.51 -11.19
N GLN A 147 0.46 -0.96 -11.41
CA GLN A 147 0.24 -2.22 -12.11
C GLN A 147 -0.39 -2.14 -13.48
N VAL A 148 -1.30 -1.22 -13.77
CA VAL A 148 -1.73 -0.99 -15.16
C VAL A 148 -2.16 0.46 -15.33
N THR A 149 -1.74 1.04 -16.45
CA THR A 149 -2.06 2.36 -16.99
C THR A 149 -3.50 2.82 -16.71
N HIS A 150 -3.67 3.73 -15.75
CA HIS A 150 -4.71 4.75 -15.83
C HIS A 150 -4.03 6.09 -15.98
N ILE A 151 -3.55 6.37 -17.19
CA ILE A 151 -3.33 7.71 -17.76
C ILE A 151 -2.99 7.45 -19.25
N TRP A 152 -3.72 8.11 -20.16
CA TRP A 152 -3.39 8.28 -21.60
C TRP A 152 -3.84 7.28 -22.69
N ARG A 153 -5.01 6.60 -22.60
CA ARG A 153 -5.61 6.02 -23.85
C ARG A 153 -7.13 5.83 -23.96
N ILE A 154 -7.94 6.16 -22.95
CA ILE A 154 -9.41 5.99 -23.00
C ILE A 154 -10.13 7.35 -22.87
N SER A 155 -9.74 8.33 -23.68
CA SER A 155 -10.45 9.62 -23.76
C SER A 155 -10.63 10.16 -25.18
N THR A 156 -10.45 9.33 -26.23
CA THR A 156 -10.70 9.81 -27.61
C THR A 156 -11.40 8.86 -28.57
N LYS A 157 -11.70 7.58 -28.27
CA LYS A 157 -12.29 6.69 -29.30
C LYS A 157 -13.33 5.63 -28.91
N GLN A 158 -13.78 5.51 -27.67
CA GLN A 158 -14.85 4.55 -27.32
C GLN A 158 -15.95 5.20 -26.48
N ALA A 159 -16.61 6.18 -27.09
CA ALA A 159 -17.94 6.65 -26.70
C ALA A 159 -18.92 6.28 -27.82
N VAL A 160 -18.95 5.01 -28.24
CA VAL A 160 -19.99 4.47 -29.13
C VAL A 160 -20.11 2.97 -28.85
N PHE A 161 -21.34 2.48 -28.70
CA PHE A 161 -21.79 1.10 -28.45
C PHE A 161 -21.74 0.65 -26.98
N MET A 162 -22.84 0.83 -26.21
CA MET A 162 -24.06 -0.02 -26.10
C MET A 162 -23.96 -0.96 -24.88
N PRO A 163 -25.06 -1.45 -24.28
CA PRO A 163 -26.45 -0.99 -24.22
C PRO A 163 -26.92 -0.56 -22.82
#